data_AF-A0A1M3KU86-F1
#
_entry.id   AF-A0A1M3KU86-F1
#
_cell.length_a   1.000
_cell.length_b   1.000
_cell.length_c   1.000
_cell.angle_alpha   90.00
_cell.angle_beta   90.00
_cell.angle_gamma   90.00
#
_symmetry.space_group_name_H-M   'P 1'
#
loop_
_entity.id
_entity.type
_entity.pdbx_description
1 polymer ?
#
loop_
_entity_poly.entity_id
_entity_poly.type
_entity_poly.pdbx_seq_one_letter_code
_entity_poly.pdbx_strand_id
1 'polypeptide(L)'
;MTATARLNLPYIAPLQAQKQVTYNEAMAALDQLVQPTVKSRSIAVPPGSPAEGDTYLVAPSASGAWAGKDGDFACWRDGGWRFRAPADGWLAYVIDEALLAVRQSGAWQSLVLLEAYEEGTWTPALNFGGNAVGMTYAATPIGRYTRIGRTVFATGSLTLTAKGSSTGLATIAGLPSVSANDGVLQAAQVGFASGMSSMSGAVIAMLAAGANRLSLHQSANGAGGALSHSSFSNTSSLVFSVTYDV
;
A
#
# COMPACT_ATOMS: atom_id res chain seq x y z
N MET A 1 -12.61 -42.44 -7.38
CA MET A 1 -12.18 -41.42 -8.36
C MET A 1 -11.19 -42.04 -9.34
N THR A 2 -11.20 -41.63 -10.61
CA THR A 2 -10.26 -42.10 -11.65
C THR A 2 -9.16 -41.09 -11.98
N ALA A 3 -9.26 -39.88 -11.45
CA ALA A 3 -8.28 -38.80 -11.60
C ALA A 3 -8.27 -37.89 -10.36
N THR A 4 -7.27 -37.03 -10.26
CA THR A 4 -7.17 -36.00 -9.20
C THR A 4 -8.22 -34.88 -9.39
N ALA A 5 -8.60 -34.23 -8.29
CA ALA A 5 -9.74 -33.30 -8.28
C ALA A 5 -9.48 -31.98 -9.01
N ARG A 6 -8.26 -31.43 -8.99
CA ARG A 6 -7.97 -30.08 -9.50
C ARG A 6 -7.38 -30.08 -10.91
N LEU A 7 -6.36 -30.89 -11.12
CA LEU A 7 -5.56 -30.95 -12.35
C LEU A 7 -5.99 -32.10 -13.27
N ASN A 8 -6.96 -32.92 -12.87
CA ASN A 8 -7.45 -34.08 -13.62
C ASN A 8 -6.32 -35.05 -14.02
N LEU A 9 -5.35 -35.27 -13.12
CA LEU A 9 -4.25 -36.20 -13.36
C LEU A 9 -4.75 -37.64 -13.21
N PRO A 10 -4.48 -38.53 -14.17
CA PRO A 10 -5.04 -39.87 -14.17
C PRO A 10 -4.47 -40.74 -13.04
N TYR A 11 -5.33 -41.53 -12.42
CA TYR A 11 -4.93 -42.57 -11.47
C TYR A 11 -4.74 -43.92 -12.17
N ILE A 12 -3.82 -44.72 -11.61
CA ILE A 12 -3.68 -46.12 -11.98
C ILE A 12 -4.83 -46.91 -11.34
N ALA A 13 -5.46 -47.78 -12.12
CA ALA A 13 -6.51 -48.68 -11.66
C ALA A 13 -6.02 -49.62 -10.52
N PRO A 14 -6.93 -50.07 -9.63
CA PRO A 14 -6.58 -51.01 -8.55
C PRO A 14 -6.07 -52.37 -9.08
N LEU A 15 -5.57 -53.20 -8.15
CA LEU A 15 -5.07 -54.58 -8.41
C LEU A 15 -3.83 -54.68 -9.31
N GLN A 16 -2.99 -53.65 -9.30
CA GLN A 16 -1.75 -53.58 -10.08
C GLN A 16 -0.51 -53.90 -9.24
N ALA A 17 -0.55 -54.94 -8.40
CA ALA A 17 0.52 -55.30 -7.46
C ALA A 17 0.94 -54.16 -6.51
N GLN A 18 -0.05 -53.40 -6.03
CA GLN A 18 0.09 -52.30 -5.05
C GLN A 18 0.90 -51.08 -5.49
N LYS A 19 1.55 -51.07 -6.67
CA LYS A 19 2.25 -49.87 -7.21
C LYS A 19 1.32 -48.66 -7.35
N GLN A 20 0.03 -48.91 -7.60
CA GLN A 20 -0.99 -47.86 -7.71
C GLN A 20 -1.15 -47.06 -6.42
N VAL A 21 -0.85 -47.63 -5.25
CA VAL A 21 -1.03 -46.94 -3.96
C VAL A 21 -0.07 -45.77 -3.87
N THR A 22 1.23 -46.03 -3.98
CA THR A 22 2.27 -44.99 -3.89
C THR A 22 2.16 -43.97 -5.02
N TYR A 23 1.85 -44.42 -6.24
CA TYR A 23 1.70 -43.53 -7.39
C TYR A 23 0.49 -42.59 -7.25
N ASN A 24 -0.69 -43.13 -6.91
CA ASN A 24 -1.90 -42.31 -6.80
C ASN A 24 -1.79 -41.31 -5.63
N GLU A 25 -1.12 -41.69 -4.54
CA GLU A 25 -0.79 -40.77 -3.44
C GLU A 25 0.17 -39.65 -3.88
N ALA A 26 1.18 -39.96 -4.70
CA ALA A 26 2.09 -38.95 -5.26
C ALA A 26 1.35 -38.00 -6.24
N MET A 27 0.46 -38.53 -7.08
CA MET A 27 -0.37 -37.70 -7.97
C MET A 27 -1.33 -36.82 -7.16
N ALA A 28 -1.90 -37.34 -6.08
CA ALA A 28 -2.71 -36.56 -5.14
C ALA A 28 -1.90 -35.43 -4.49
N ALA A 29 -0.63 -35.66 -4.16
CA ALA A 29 0.26 -34.63 -3.64
C ALA A 29 0.54 -33.53 -4.67
N LEU A 30 0.85 -33.91 -5.90
CA LEU A 30 1.11 -32.95 -6.98
C LEU A 30 -0.12 -32.08 -7.28
N ASP A 31 -1.30 -32.68 -7.29
CA ASP A 31 -2.57 -31.96 -7.47
C ASP A 31 -2.82 -30.88 -6.42
N GLN A 32 -2.34 -31.11 -5.20
CA GLN A 32 -2.42 -30.13 -4.11
C GLN A 32 -1.36 -29.03 -4.23
N LEU A 33 -0.13 -29.41 -4.60
CA LEU A 33 1.05 -28.54 -4.48
C LEU A 33 1.46 -27.81 -5.77
N VAL A 34 1.03 -28.27 -6.94
CA VAL A 34 1.26 -27.55 -8.21
C VAL A 34 0.23 -26.43 -8.31
N GLN A 35 0.71 -25.19 -8.50
CA GLN A 35 -0.11 -23.97 -8.49
C GLN A 35 -1.09 -23.96 -7.30
N PRO A 36 -0.57 -24.06 -6.06
CA PRO A 36 -1.41 -24.30 -4.90
C PRO A 36 -2.34 -23.10 -4.70
N THR A 37 -3.64 -23.37 -4.74
CA THR A 37 -4.70 -22.39 -4.59
C THR A 37 -5.48 -22.76 -3.35
N VAL A 38 -5.61 -21.82 -2.42
CA VAL A 38 -6.29 -22.02 -1.14
C VAL A 38 -7.46 -21.06 -1.02
N LYS A 39 -8.55 -21.52 -0.40
CA LYS A 39 -9.74 -20.70 -0.17
C LYS A 39 -9.49 -19.57 0.83
N SER A 40 -8.70 -19.85 1.87
CA SER A 40 -8.34 -18.88 2.89
C SER A 40 -7.08 -19.30 3.64
N ARG A 41 -6.43 -18.33 4.29
CA ARG A 41 -5.37 -18.53 5.28
C ARG A 41 -5.68 -17.97 6.67
N SER A 42 -6.88 -17.44 6.88
CA SER A 42 -7.28 -16.74 8.11
C SER A 42 -8.21 -17.58 9.01
N ILE A 43 -8.59 -18.77 8.58
CA ILE A 43 -9.51 -19.65 9.29
C ILE A 43 -8.73 -20.69 10.11
N ALA A 44 -9.03 -20.78 11.40
CA ALA A 44 -8.43 -21.74 12.34
C ALA A 44 -9.35 -22.95 12.67
N VAL A 45 -10.61 -22.91 12.22
CA VAL A 45 -11.61 -23.95 12.46
C VAL A 45 -12.02 -24.58 11.11
N PRO A 46 -11.95 -25.91 10.95
CA PRO A 46 -12.38 -26.54 9.70
C PRO A 46 -13.84 -26.21 9.38
N PRO A 47 -14.17 -25.87 8.11
CA PRO A 47 -15.55 -25.76 7.66
C PRO A 47 -16.34 -27.05 7.96
N GLY A 48 -17.62 -26.91 8.32
CA GLY A 48 -18.48 -28.07 8.62
C GLY A 48 -18.95 -28.86 7.39
N SER A 49 -18.86 -28.28 6.20
CA SER A 49 -19.29 -28.90 4.93
C SER A 49 -18.32 -28.57 3.78
N PRO A 50 -17.04 -28.99 3.86
CA PRO A 50 -16.07 -28.76 2.81
C PRO A 50 -16.39 -29.56 1.54
N ALA A 51 -16.15 -28.98 0.37
CA ALA A 51 -16.25 -29.68 -0.90
C ALA A 51 -14.94 -30.43 -1.21
N GLU A 52 -15.03 -31.48 -2.04
CA GLU A 52 -13.84 -32.23 -2.48
C GLU A 52 -12.83 -31.30 -3.17
N GLY A 53 -11.57 -31.35 -2.73
CA GLY A 53 -10.49 -30.50 -3.23
C GLY A 53 -10.36 -29.14 -2.54
N ASP A 54 -11.29 -28.77 -1.66
CA ASP A 54 -11.19 -27.55 -0.87
C ASP A 54 -9.88 -27.53 -0.08
N THR A 55 -9.04 -26.54 -0.34
CA THR A 55 -7.72 -26.42 0.28
C THR A 55 -7.63 -25.11 1.06
N TYR A 56 -7.07 -25.15 2.26
CA TYR A 56 -6.85 -24.00 3.14
C TYR A 56 -5.39 -23.98 3.60
N LEU A 57 -4.89 -22.80 3.95
CA LEU A 57 -3.75 -22.67 4.85
C LEU A 57 -4.31 -22.55 6.26
N VAL A 58 -3.96 -23.47 7.14
CA VAL A 58 -4.50 -23.49 8.50
C VAL A 58 -3.96 -22.28 9.28
N ALA A 59 -4.85 -21.41 9.76
CA ALA A 59 -4.45 -20.26 10.55
C ALA A 59 -3.95 -20.68 11.95
N PRO A 60 -3.16 -19.84 12.64
CA PRO A 60 -2.72 -20.11 13.99
C PRO A 60 -3.86 -20.34 14.98
N SER A 61 -3.60 -21.11 16.03
CA SER A 61 -4.57 -21.54 17.04
C SER A 61 -5.64 -22.48 16.46
N ALA A 62 -5.23 -23.37 15.57
CA ALA A 62 -6.10 -24.33 14.91
C ALA A 62 -6.82 -25.25 15.90
N SER A 63 -8.07 -25.61 15.59
CA SER A 63 -8.90 -26.44 16.46
C SER A 63 -9.69 -27.50 15.68
N GLY A 64 -10.41 -28.36 16.40
CA GLY A 64 -11.16 -29.47 15.80
C GLY A 64 -10.24 -30.41 15.03
N ALA A 65 -10.63 -30.78 13.81
CA ALA A 65 -9.82 -31.65 12.95
C ALA A 65 -8.49 -31.01 12.51
N TRP A 66 -8.31 -29.70 12.68
CA TRP A 66 -7.08 -28.98 12.31
C TRP A 66 -6.12 -28.75 13.48
N ALA A 67 -6.45 -29.21 14.69
CA ALA A 67 -5.61 -28.99 15.88
C ALA A 67 -4.17 -29.48 15.67
N GLY A 68 -3.19 -28.60 15.95
CA GLY A 68 -1.76 -28.87 15.79
C GLY A 68 -1.27 -28.89 14.33
N LYS A 69 -2.04 -28.34 13.39
CA LYS A 69 -1.71 -28.24 11.96
C LYS A 69 -1.54 -26.80 11.49
N ASP A 70 -1.23 -25.89 12.43
CA ASP A 70 -1.01 -24.48 12.13
C ASP A 70 0.03 -24.28 11.02
N GLY A 71 -0.34 -23.54 9.97
CA GLY A 71 0.51 -23.25 8.82
C GLY A 71 0.61 -24.35 7.77
N ASP A 72 0.03 -25.54 7.99
CA ASP A 72 -0.04 -26.60 6.98
C ASP A 72 -1.10 -26.28 5.90
N PHE A 73 -0.94 -26.86 4.72
CA PHE A 73 -2.04 -26.99 3.77
C PHE A 73 -3.01 -28.06 4.25
N ALA A 74 -4.28 -27.74 4.38
CA ALA A 74 -5.36 -28.69 4.67
C ALA A 74 -6.27 -28.83 3.44
N CYS A 75 -6.28 -30.00 2.82
CA CYS A 75 -7.12 -30.31 1.64
C CYS A 75 -8.19 -31.35 2.00
N TRP A 76 -9.46 -31.08 1.69
CA TRP A 76 -10.54 -32.05 1.91
C TRP A 76 -10.57 -33.07 0.77
N ARG A 77 -10.31 -34.33 1.09
CA ARG A 77 -10.20 -35.43 0.12
C ARG A 77 -10.72 -36.73 0.68
N ASP A 78 -11.47 -37.49 -0.12
CA ASP A 78 -11.95 -38.83 0.23
C ASP A 78 -12.66 -38.88 1.61
N GLY A 79 -13.39 -37.82 1.95
CA GLY A 79 -14.11 -37.70 3.22
C GLY A 79 -13.27 -37.32 4.44
N GLY A 80 -12.04 -36.84 4.26
CA GLY A 80 -11.18 -36.38 5.37
C GLY A 80 -10.20 -35.27 5.00
N TRP A 81 -9.63 -34.62 6.02
CA TRP A 81 -8.59 -33.61 5.82
C TRP A 81 -7.21 -34.24 5.62
N ARG A 82 -6.52 -33.83 4.55
CA ARG A 82 -5.14 -34.22 4.24
C ARG A 82 -4.23 -33.02 4.43
N PHE A 83 -3.24 -33.19 5.30
CA PHE A 83 -2.31 -32.13 5.69
C PHE A 83 -0.96 -32.26 4.99
N ARG A 84 -0.37 -31.13 4.60
CA ARG A 84 1.01 -31.06 4.11
C ARG A 84 1.73 -29.86 4.70
N ALA A 85 2.86 -30.14 5.34
CA ALA A 85 3.74 -29.10 5.87
C ALA A 85 4.51 -28.41 4.73
N PRO A 86 4.45 -27.07 4.62
CA PRO A 86 5.23 -26.32 3.64
C PRO A 86 6.67 -26.08 4.12
N ALA A 87 7.59 -25.93 3.18
CA ALA A 87 8.92 -25.38 3.46
C ALA A 87 8.97 -23.87 3.16
N ASP A 88 9.94 -23.17 3.75
CA ASP A 88 10.21 -21.78 3.39
C ASP A 88 10.52 -21.65 1.88
N GLY A 89 10.06 -20.56 1.28
CA GLY A 89 10.10 -20.31 -0.17
C GLY A 89 8.89 -20.82 -0.96
N TRP A 90 8.01 -21.63 -0.36
CA TRP A 90 6.79 -22.10 -1.02
C TRP A 90 5.81 -20.94 -1.24
N LEU A 91 5.05 -21.03 -2.34
CA LEU A 91 4.02 -20.05 -2.72
C LEU A 91 2.62 -20.65 -2.58
N ALA A 92 1.59 -19.80 -2.44
CA ALA A 92 0.18 -20.17 -2.55
C ALA A 92 -0.67 -18.98 -3.01
N TYR A 93 -1.64 -19.19 -3.90
CA TYR A 93 -2.65 -18.17 -4.21
C TYR A 93 -3.81 -18.29 -3.21
N VAL A 94 -4.14 -17.19 -2.53
CA VAL A 94 -5.18 -17.11 -1.52
C VAL A 94 -6.40 -16.43 -2.13
N ILE A 95 -7.49 -17.18 -2.35
CA ILE A 95 -8.66 -16.73 -3.13
C ILE A 95 -9.38 -15.57 -2.44
N ASP A 96 -9.68 -15.67 -1.14
CA ASP A 96 -10.45 -14.66 -0.41
C ASP A 96 -9.71 -13.32 -0.23
N GLU A 97 -8.38 -13.35 -0.29
CA GLU A 97 -7.50 -12.17 -0.28
C GLU A 97 -7.05 -11.73 -1.69
N ALA A 98 -7.35 -12.51 -2.72
CA ALA A 98 -6.94 -12.29 -4.11
C ALA A 98 -5.42 -12.05 -4.33
N LEU A 99 -4.55 -12.74 -3.58
CA LEU A 99 -3.10 -12.50 -3.59
C LEU A 99 -2.25 -13.78 -3.58
N LEU A 100 -0.96 -13.65 -3.95
CA LEU A 100 0.04 -14.68 -3.71
C LEU A 100 0.61 -14.53 -2.30
N ALA A 101 0.77 -15.62 -1.58
CA ALA A 101 1.46 -15.71 -0.31
C ALA A 101 2.76 -16.51 -0.47
N VAL A 102 3.76 -16.20 0.36
CA VAL A 102 5.04 -16.90 0.45
C VAL A 102 5.30 -17.35 1.88
N ARG A 103 5.82 -18.57 2.05
CA ARG A 103 6.28 -19.08 3.33
C ARG A 103 7.68 -18.54 3.61
N GLN A 104 7.87 -17.81 4.70
CA GLN A 104 9.17 -17.27 5.13
C GLN A 104 9.33 -17.39 6.64
N SER A 105 10.46 -17.90 7.11
CA SER A 105 10.78 -18.07 8.53
C SER A 105 9.68 -18.78 9.32
N GLY A 106 9.05 -19.79 8.71
CA GLY A 106 7.95 -20.51 9.35
C GLY A 106 6.65 -19.72 9.49
N ALA A 107 6.44 -18.66 8.70
CA ALA A 107 5.19 -17.90 8.64
C ALA A 107 4.72 -17.72 7.19
N TRP A 108 3.39 -17.75 6.95
CA TRP A 108 2.82 -17.39 5.66
C TRP A 108 2.63 -15.87 5.61
N GLN A 109 3.27 -15.22 4.67
CA GLN A 109 3.19 -13.78 4.46
C GLN A 109 2.66 -13.49 3.07
N SER A 110 2.05 -12.33 2.87
CA SER A 110 1.65 -11.95 1.52
C SER A 110 2.91 -11.71 0.68
N LEU A 111 3.02 -12.34 -0.48
CA LEU A 111 4.01 -12.04 -1.51
C LEU A 111 3.55 -10.77 -2.22
N VAL A 112 3.56 -9.67 -1.48
CA VAL A 112 3.31 -8.35 -2.06
C VAL A 112 4.58 -7.93 -2.78
N LEU A 113 4.53 -7.83 -4.11
CA LEU A 113 5.61 -7.20 -4.88
C LEU A 113 5.57 -5.67 -4.80
N LEU A 114 4.49 -5.07 -4.27
CA LEU A 114 4.40 -3.62 -4.06
C LEU A 114 3.18 -3.28 -3.16
N GLU A 115 3.36 -3.04 -1.84
CA GLU A 115 2.39 -2.25 -1.02
C GLU A 115 2.44 -0.75 -1.41
N ALA A 116 2.75 -0.50 -2.66
CA ALA A 116 3.72 0.52 -3.01
C ALA A 116 3.33 1.13 -4.35
N TYR A 117 2.03 1.12 -4.68
CA TYR A 117 1.46 2.00 -5.68
C TYR A 117 0.10 2.50 -5.19
N GLU A 118 0.03 3.77 -4.82
CA GLU A 118 -1.21 4.45 -4.46
C GLU A 118 -1.30 5.73 -5.28
N GLU A 119 -2.46 6.02 -5.84
CA GLU A 119 -2.73 7.29 -6.50
C GLU A 119 -3.95 7.95 -5.86
N GLY A 120 -3.95 9.28 -5.87
CA GLY A 120 -5.10 10.02 -5.40
C GLY A 120 -5.02 11.50 -5.68
N THR A 121 -6.08 12.17 -5.25
CA THR A 121 -6.16 13.63 -5.21
C THR A 121 -6.05 14.12 -3.78
N TRP A 122 -5.47 15.29 -3.58
CA TRP A 122 -5.45 16.00 -2.32
C TRP A 122 -5.84 17.47 -2.53
N THR A 123 -6.26 18.16 -1.47
CA THR A 123 -6.68 19.57 -1.57
C THR A 123 -5.63 20.44 -0.86
N PRO A 124 -4.71 21.08 -1.60
CA PRO A 124 -3.73 21.97 -0.98
C PRO A 124 -4.39 23.19 -0.37
N ALA A 125 -3.96 23.56 0.83
CA ALA A 125 -4.41 24.76 1.52
C ALA A 125 -3.22 25.69 1.82
N LEU A 126 -3.33 26.95 1.45
CA LEU A 126 -2.41 27.98 1.92
C LEU A 126 -2.82 28.41 3.33
N ASN A 127 -1.85 28.41 4.26
CA ASN A 127 -2.05 28.89 5.62
C ASN A 127 -1.03 29.98 5.94
N PHE A 128 -1.42 30.94 6.78
CA PHE A 128 -0.54 31.90 7.43
C PHE A 128 -0.53 31.67 8.94
N GLY A 129 0.64 31.40 9.52
CA GLY A 129 0.76 31.11 10.95
C GLY A 129 -0.08 29.90 11.40
N GLY A 130 -0.34 28.96 10.49
CA GLY A 130 -1.20 27.80 10.71
C GLY A 130 -2.69 28.02 10.46
N ASN A 131 -3.15 29.24 10.16
CA ASN A 131 -4.56 29.59 9.98
C ASN A 131 -4.90 30.02 8.54
N ALA A 132 -6.18 29.99 8.17
CA ALA A 132 -6.68 30.38 6.84
C ALA A 132 -8.01 31.18 6.92
N VAL A 133 -8.11 32.13 7.85
CA VAL A 133 -9.33 32.92 8.10
C VAL A 133 -9.64 33.83 6.91
N GLY A 134 -10.82 33.61 6.30
CA GLY A 134 -11.34 34.42 5.19
C GLY A 134 -10.58 34.23 3.87
N MET A 135 -9.83 33.13 3.75
CA MET A 135 -9.11 32.82 2.52
C MET A 135 -10.06 32.14 1.51
N THR A 136 -10.05 32.62 0.27
CA THR A 136 -10.87 32.07 -0.82
C THR A 136 -10.04 31.86 -2.06
N TYR A 137 -10.43 30.87 -2.87
CA TYR A 137 -9.74 30.46 -4.08
C TYR A 137 -10.62 30.65 -5.31
N ALA A 138 -9.99 30.81 -6.49
CA ALA A 138 -10.71 30.94 -7.76
C ALA A 138 -11.47 29.66 -8.14
N ALA A 139 -10.93 28.51 -7.74
CA ALA A 139 -11.55 27.20 -7.76
C ALA A 139 -11.02 26.39 -6.56
N THR A 140 -11.68 25.28 -6.21
CA THR A 140 -11.15 24.35 -5.21
C THR A 140 -9.71 23.96 -5.60
N PRO A 141 -8.72 24.18 -4.73
CA PRO A 141 -7.34 23.78 -5.03
C PRO A 141 -7.27 22.27 -5.29
N ILE A 142 -6.53 21.88 -6.33
CA ILE A 142 -6.39 20.46 -6.70
C ILE A 142 -4.92 20.08 -6.64
N GLY A 143 -4.65 19.00 -5.93
CA GLY A 143 -3.39 18.29 -5.96
C GLY A 143 -3.61 16.84 -6.39
N ARG A 144 -2.55 16.24 -6.94
CA ARG A 144 -2.48 14.82 -7.31
C ARG A 144 -1.23 14.22 -6.72
N TYR A 145 -1.27 12.93 -6.40
CA TYR A 145 -0.10 12.20 -5.95
C TYR A 145 -0.06 10.78 -6.49
N THR A 146 1.16 10.28 -6.61
CA THR A 146 1.48 8.86 -6.78
C THR A 146 2.49 8.51 -5.69
N ARG A 147 2.20 7.47 -4.91
CA ARG A 147 3.12 6.90 -3.94
C ARG A 147 3.67 5.60 -4.48
N ILE A 148 4.99 5.53 -4.58
CA ILE A 148 5.71 4.32 -4.94
C ILE A 148 6.58 3.89 -3.76
N GLY A 149 6.15 2.85 -3.05
CA GLY A 149 6.81 2.43 -1.81
C GLY A 149 6.69 3.48 -0.73
N ARG A 150 7.84 3.89 -0.20
CA ARG A 150 7.92 4.99 0.77
C ARG A 150 7.92 6.36 0.11
N THR A 151 8.18 6.45 -1.20
CA THR A 151 8.35 7.74 -1.86
C THR A 151 7.02 8.23 -2.44
N VAL A 152 6.64 9.44 -2.08
CA VAL A 152 5.45 10.14 -2.57
C VAL A 152 5.89 11.23 -3.54
N PHE A 153 5.30 11.22 -4.74
CA PHE A 153 5.37 12.31 -5.70
C PHE A 153 4.04 13.06 -5.67
N ALA A 154 4.04 14.32 -5.25
CA ALA A 154 2.84 15.14 -5.19
C ALA A 154 3.00 16.44 -5.97
N THR A 155 1.96 16.85 -6.68
CA THR A 155 1.86 18.17 -7.31
C THR A 155 0.56 18.84 -6.90
N GLY A 156 0.54 20.17 -6.93
CA GLY A 156 -0.66 20.94 -6.66
C GLY A 156 -0.58 22.36 -7.21
N SER A 157 -1.76 22.97 -7.35
CA SER A 157 -1.87 24.38 -7.67
C SER A 157 -2.99 25.03 -6.87
N LEU A 158 -2.84 26.33 -6.65
CA LEU A 158 -3.86 27.17 -6.03
C LEU A 158 -3.78 28.59 -6.60
N THR A 159 -4.92 29.25 -6.64
CA THR A 159 -5.06 30.66 -7.04
C THR A 159 -6.04 31.33 -6.09
N LEU A 160 -5.60 32.39 -5.42
CA LEU A 160 -6.41 33.14 -4.47
C LEU A 160 -7.38 34.08 -5.20
N THR A 161 -8.55 34.29 -4.58
CA THR A 161 -9.45 35.43 -4.83
C THR A 161 -9.50 36.37 -3.63
N ALA A 162 -9.14 35.87 -2.44
CA ALA A 162 -8.86 36.67 -1.25
C ALA A 162 -7.82 35.95 -0.39
N LYS A 163 -6.79 36.67 0.07
CA LYS A 163 -5.77 36.10 0.96
C LYS A 163 -6.23 36.01 2.43
N GLY A 164 -7.40 36.56 2.75
CA GLY A 164 -7.92 36.63 4.11
C GLY A 164 -7.12 37.55 5.04
N SER A 165 -7.34 37.37 6.34
CA SER A 165 -6.79 38.21 7.42
C SER A 165 -5.76 37.50 8.32
N SER A 166 -5.50 36.21 8.09
CA SER A 166 -4.49 35.47 8.85
C SER A 166 -3.08 36.03 8.63
N THR A 167 -2.26 35.96 9.68
CA THR A 167 -0.87 36.46 9.70
C THR A 167 0.11 35.37 10.15
N GLY A 168 1.42 35.63 10.03
CA GLY A 168 2.49 34.64 10.21
C GLY A 168 3.04 34.04 8.91
N LEU A 169 3.90 33.03 9.07
CA LEU A 169 4.63 32.37 7.99
C LEU A 169 3.69 31.60 7.05
N ALA A 170 4.02 31.59 5.76
CA ALA A 170 3.25 30.95 4.71
C ALA A 170 3.64 29.46 4.57
N THR A 171 2.63 28.59 4.59
CA THR A 171 2.80 27.15 4.37
C THR A 171 1.72 26.60 3.44
N ILE A 172 2.06 25.58 2.66
CA ILE A 172 1.06 24.74 1.97
C ILE A 172 0.80 23.51 2.82
N ALA A 173 -0.41 23.39 3.36
CA ALA A 173 -0.84 22.28 4.20
C ALA A 173 -1.64 21.25 3.41
N GLY A 174 -1.77 20.06 4.00
CA GLY A 174 -2.64 18.98 3.50
C GLY A 174 -1.94 17.97 2.61
N LEU A 175 -0.61 17.83 2.71
CA LEU A 175 0.11 16.80 1.95
C LEU A 175 -0.51 15.41 2.19
N PRO A 176 -0.49 14.50 1.18
CA PRO A 176 -1.17 13.20 1.25
C PRO A 176 -0.80 12.36 2.48
N SER A 177 0.45 12.46 2.92
CA SER A 177 1.01 11.74 4.06
C SER A 177 1.99 12.62 4.83
N VAL A 178 2.18 12.32 6.12
CA VAL A 178 3.26 12.90 6.94
C VAL A 178 4.60 12.37 6.41
N SER A 179 5.60 13.24 6.25
CA SER A 179 6.95 12.81 5.87
C SER A 179 7.64 11.99 6.97
N ALA A 180 8.60 11.18 6.56
CA ALA A 180 9.47 10.44 7.46
C ALA A 180 10.09 11.39 8.51
N ASN A 181 10.12 10.96 9.77
CA ASN A 181 10.67 11.73 10.87
C ASN A 181 12.12 11.36 11.15
N ASP A 182 12.98 11.51 10.14
CA ASP A 182 14.39 11.10 10.14
C ASP A 182 15.38 12.29 10.18
N GLY A 183 14.86 13.51 10.28
CA GLY A 183 15.65 14.75 10.27
C GLY A 183 16.08 15.23 8.88
N VAL A 184 15.73 14.52 7.80
CA VAL A 184 16.06 14.91 6.43
C VAL A 184 15.05 15.91 5.90
N LEU A 185 15.54 17.09 5.48
CA LEU A 185 14.73 18.06 4.75
C LEU A 185 14.51 17.58 3.31
N GLN A 186 13.26 17.58 2.87
CA GLN A 186 12.88 17.14 1.54
C GLN A 186 12.68 18.37 0.62
N ALA A 187 13.20 18.26 -0.60
CA ALA A 187 13.12 19.33 -1.58
C ALA A 187 11.68 19.44 -2.14
N ALA A 188 11.15 20.66 -2.16
CA ALA A 188 9.93 20.98 -2.86
C ALA A 188 10.19 22.15 -3.80
N GLN A 189 9.55 22.14 -4.97
CA GLN A 189 9.71 23.19 -5.97
C GLN A 189 8.42 23.95 -6.18
N VAL A 190 8.54 25.26 -6.36
CA VAL A 190 7.45 26.12 -6.83
C VAL A 190 7.79 26.53 -8.27
N GLY A 191 7.20 25.84 -9.24
CA GLY A 191 7.48 26.05 -10.66
C GLY A 191 6.84 27.31 -11.25
N PHE A 192 5.81 27.84 -10.59
CA PHE A 192 5.18 29.10 -10.97
C PHE A 192 4.67 29.83 -9.73
N ALA A 193 4.96 31.13 -9.66
CA ALA A 193 4.40 32.04 -8.67
C ALA A 193 4.08 33.39 -9.32
N SER A 194 2.88 33.90 -9.09
CA SER A 194 2.44 35.21 -9.59
C SER A 194 1.52 35.90 -8.60
N GLY A 195 1.27 37.20 -8.79
CA GLY A 195 0.46 38.00 -7.88
C GLY A 195 1.07 38.07 -6.46
N MET A 196 2.39 37.95 -6.35
CA MET A 196 3.11 38.05 -5.07
C MET A 196 3.40 39.52 -4.75
N SER A 197 3.59 39.84 -3.47
CA SER A 197 3.92 41.18 -2.97
C SER A 197 5.24 41.15 -2.22
N SER A 198 5.98 42.27 -2.17
CA SER A 198 7.21 42.39 -1.36
C SER A 198 8.24 41.26 -1.57
N MET A 199 8.35 40.77 -2.82
CA MET A 199 9.28 39.71 -3.20
C MET A 199 10.61 40.31 -3.70
N SER A 200 11.71 39.71 -3.27
CA SER A 200 13.06 40.01 -3.75
C SER A 200 13.70 38.86 -4.51
N GLY A 201 13.04 37.69 -4.56
CA GLY A 201 13.60 36.45 -5.13
C GLY A 201 12.57 35.46 -5.65
N ALA A 202 13.07 34.36 -6.20
CA ALA A 202 12.24 33.24 -6.65
C ALA A 202 11.61 32.54 -5.45
N VAL A 203 10.34 32.16 -5.58
CA VAL A 203 9.65 31.35 -4.56
C VAL A 203 10.21 29.93 -4.59
N ILE A 204 10.55 29.41 -3.42
CA ILE A 204 11.01 28.05 -3.20
C ILE A 204 10.22 27.43 -2.05
N ALA A 205 10.26 26.10 -1.93
CA ALA A 205 9.59 25.39 -0.86
C ALA A 205 10.49 24.32 -0.27
N MET A 206 10.20 23.92 0.96
CA MET A 206 10.90 22.83 1.62
C MET A 206 9.95 22.12 2.58
N LEU A 207 10.16 20.82 2.76
CA LEU A 207 9.37 19.98 3.65
C LEU A 207 10.28 19.51 4.79
N ALA A 208 9.90 19.83 6.02
CA ALA A 208 10.59 19.33 7.20
C ALA A 208 10.29 17.84 7.44
N ALA A 209 11.20 17.15 8.11
CA ALA A 209 10.96 15.78 8.59
C ALA A 209 9.78 15.75 9.57
N GLY A 210 8.95 14.71 9.49
CA GLY A 210 7.75 14.56 10.33
C GLY A 210 6.64 15.58 10.04
N ALA A 211 6.70 16.32 8.94
CA ALA A 211 5.72 17.35 8.59
C ALA A 211 4.78 16.88 7.47
N ASN A 212 3.57 17.46 7.42
CA ASN A 212 2.59 17.27 6.36
C ASN A 212 2.29 18.58 5.61
N ARG A 213 3.24 19.51 5.62
CA ARG A 213 3.12 20.84 5.04
C ARG A 213 4.45 21.34 4.49
N LEU A 214 4.38 22.07 3.39
CA LEU A 214 5.53 22.75 2.79
C LEU A 214 5.68 24.13 3.44
N SER A 215 6.90 24.48 3.83
CA SER A 215 7.27 25.85 4.20
C SER A 215 7.69 26.62 2.96
N LEU A 216 7.18 27.84 2.79
CA LEU A 216 7.47 28.68 1.63
C LEU A 216 8.53 29.73 1.95
N HIS A 217 9.51 29.86 1.06
CA HIS A 217 10.60 30.80 1.17
C HIS A 217 10.82 31.52 -0.16
N GLN A 218 11.60 32.59 -0.15
CA GLN A 218 12.22 33.17 -1.34
C GLN A 218 13.73 33.01 -1.26
N SER A 219 14.37 32.89 -2.43
CA SER A 219 15.82 32.92 -2.53
C SER A 219 16.24 34.02 -3.50
N ALA A 220 17.12 34.90 -3.02
CA ALA A 220 17.72 35.98 -3.80
C ALA A 220 19.12 36.27 -3.30
N ASN A 221 20.05 36.58 -4.20
CA ASN A 221 21.40 37.05 -3.86
C ASN A 221 22.13 36.14 -2.86
N GLY A 222 21.93 34.81 -2.96
CA GLY A 222 22.55 33.83 -2.07
C GLY A 222 21.91 33.73 -0.67
N ALA A 223 20.79 34.41 -0.41
CA ALA A 223 20.10 34.39 0.87
C ALA A 223 18.66 33.84 0.73
N GLY A 224 18.28 32.97 1.67
CA GLY A 224 16.91 32.50 1.83
C GLY A 224 16.13 33.34 2.84
N GLY A 225 14.88 33.69 2.53
CA GLY A 225 13.98 34.40 3.44
C GLY A 225 12.62 33.70 3.51
N ALA A 226 12.08 33.48 4.71
CA ALA A 226 10.75 32.89 4.85
C ALA A 226 9.66 33.82 4.30
N LEU A 227 8.68 33.25 3.58
CA LEU A 227 7.52 33.99 3.14
C LEU A 227 6.49 34.07 4.27
N SER A 228 5.74 35.16 4.29
CA SER A 228 4.65 35.38 5.24
C SER A 228 3.43 35.92 4.50
N HIS A 229 2.33 36.15 5.21
CA HIS A 229 1.15 36.79 4.63
C HIS A 229 1.41 38.11 3.87
N SER A 230 2.50 38.84 4.18
CA SER A 230 2.85 40.08 3.48
C SER A 230 3.41 39.83 2.08
N SER A 231 3.88 38.60 1.83
CA SER A 231 4.41 38.18 0.54
C SER A 231 3.31 37.85 -0.49
N PHE A 232 2.04 37.82 -0.05
CA PHE A 232 0.89 37.40 -0.84
C PHE A 232 -0.09 38.56 -1.04
N SER A 233 -0.71 38.60 -2.23
CA SER A 233 -1.84 39.46 -2.55
C SER A 233 -3.13 38.64 -2.65
N ASN A 234 -4.27 39.31 -2.87
CA ASN A 234 -5.55 38.63 -3.08
C ASN A 234 -5.61 37.80 -4.37
N THR A 235 -4.65 37.95 -5.27
CA THR A 235 -4.59 37.26 -6.56
C THR A 235 -3.36 36.37 -6.69
N SER A 236 -2.71 36.00 -5.58
CA SER A 236 -1.53 35.15 -5.65
C SER A 236 -1.87 33.77 -6.20
N SER A 237 -1.01 33.25 -7.06
CA SER A 237 -1.16 31.93 -7.66
C SER A 237 0.15 31.16 -7.56
N LEU A 238 0.07 29.87 -7.21
CA LEU A 238 1.21 28.97 -7.07
C LEU A 238 0.96 27.66 -7.81
N VAL A 239 2.01 27.13 -8.45
CA VAL A 239 2.09 25.75 -8.95
C VAL A 239 3.35 25.13 -8.40
N PHE A 240 3.24 23.94 -7.80
CA PHE A 240 4.33 23.33 -7.06
C PHE A 240 4.31 21.80 -7.16
N SER A 241 5.45 21.20 -6.80
CA SER A 241 5.55 19.76 -6.60
C SER A 241 6.55 19.43 -5.49
N VAL A 242 6.41 18.25 -4.91
CA VAL A 242 7.29 17.72 -3.86
C VAL A 242 7.50 16.23 -4.07
N THR A 243 8.72 15.77 -3.81
CA THR A 243 9.05 14.35 -3.68
C THR A 243 9.55 14.14 -2.25
N TYR A 244 8.99 13.16 -1.54
CA TYR A 244 9.35 12.91 -0.15
C TYR A 244 9.11 11.47 0.27
N ASP A 245 9.84 11.04 1.30
CA ASP A 245 9.67 9.73 1.92
C ASP A 245 8.71 9.78 3.11
N VAL A 246 7.97 8.69 3.35
CA VAL A 246 7.03 8.50 4.47
C VAL A 246 7.43 7.31 5.34
#